data_AF-W1X5F2-F1
#
_entry.id   AF-W1X5F2-F1
#
_cell.length_a   1.000
_cell.length_b   1.000
_cell.length_c   1.000
_cell.angle_alpha   90.00
_cell.angle_beta   90.00
_cell.angle_gamma   90.00
#
_symmetry.space_group_name_H-M   'P 1'
#
loop_
_entity.id
_entity.type
_entity.pdbx_description
1 polymer ?
#
loop_
_entity_poly.entity_id
_entity_poly.type
_entity_poly.pdbx_seq_one_letter_code
_entity_poly.pdbx_strand_id
1 'polypeptide(L)'
;TPAVAVLKSCQQQLTQPSNHASADLLPAVVVSPPWLSKKKKSVMPVLYLTPLPLESCCTLTETAEKEIHARHRWHAHQIDIGQKEDIQNYLTRLGFNRWNNGQYMKASDAVVELWQRGDYSALISEFKTFWHSYQREWQLYMLAALPIEKTAQAWNVLSKEPHVGVEFVMTHLQLAG
;
A
#
# COMPACT_ATOMS: atom_id res chain seq x y z
N THR A 1 -14.03 33.79 -47.64
CA THR A 1 -13.25 33.83 -46.39
C THR A 1 -11.89 33.19 -46.62
N PRO A 2 -10.80 33.77 -46.09
CA PRO A 2 -9.42 33.28 -46.30
C PRO A 2 -9.24 31.80 -45.94
N ALA A 3 -10.00 31.30 -44.96
CA ALA A 3 -10.01 29.88 -44.57
C ALA A 3 -10.36 28.90 -45.71
N VAL A 4 -11.29 29.26 -46.60
CA VAL A 4 -11.71 28.39 -47.72
C VAL A 4 -10.61 28.29 -48.77
N ALA A 5 -9.82 29.36 -48.96
CA ALA A 5 -8.68 29.36 -49.87
C ALA A 5 -7.52 28.51 -49.33
N VAL A 6 -7.27 28.56 -48.02
CA VAL A 6 -6.27 27.71 -47.36
C VAL A 6 -6.65 26.23 -47.47
N LEU A 7 -7.92 25.89 -47.22
CA LEU A 7 -8.41 24.51 -47.35
C LEU A 7 -8.27 23.98 -48.79
N LYS A 8 -8.60 24.78 -49.80
CA LYS A 8 -8.41 24.40 -51.21
C LYS A 8 -6.94 24.22 -51.57
N SER A 9 -6.05 25.06 -51.04
CA SER A 9 -4.60 24.94 -51.25
C SER A 9 -4.04 23.66 -50.61
N CYS A 10 -4.42 23.36 -49.37
CA CYS A 10 -4.05 22.10 -48.71
C CYS A 10 -4.57 20.87 -49.46
N GLN A 11 -5.81 20.94 -49.98
CA GLN A 11 -6.39 19.85 -50.75
C GLN A 11 -5.66 19.63 -52.08
N GLN A 12 -5.24 20.70 -52.75
CA GLN A 12 -4.44 20.61 -53.97
C GLN A 12 -3.04 20.02 -53.72
N GLN A 13 -2.42 20.32 -52.58
CA GLN A 13 -1.14 19.72 -52.17
C GLN A 13 -1.24 18.20 -51.94
N LEU A 14 -2.39 17.72 -51.44
CA LEU A 14 -2.63 16.28 -51.24
C LEU A 14 -2.83 15.50 -52.55
N THR A 15 -3.28 16.17 -53.62
CA THR A 15 -3.46 15.56 -54.96
C THR A 15 -2.20 15.58 -55.83
N GLN A 16 -1.09 16.16 -55.36
CA GLN A 16 0.16 16.09 -56.13
C GLN A 16 0.70 14.65 -56.13
N PRO A 17 1.21 14.15 -57.28
CA PRO A 17 1.84 12.84 -57.34
C PRO A 17 3.08 12.86 -56.45
N SER A 18 2.98 12.22 -55.29
CA SER A 18 4.09 12.04 -54.37
C SER A 18 4.81 10.75 -54.73
N ASN A 19 6.14 10.82 -54.82
CA ASN A 19 6.99 9.64 -54.97
C ASN A 19 6.95 8.86 -53.65
N HIS A 20 5.93 8.03 -53.49
CA HIS A 20 5.89 7.06 -52.41
C HIS A 20 6.77 5.87 -52.78
N ALA A 21 7.58 5.40 -51.84
CA ALA A 21 8.23 4.12 -51.98
C ALA A 21 7.14 3.04 -52.02
N SER A 22 7.01 2.33 -53.14
CA SER A 22 6.15 1.16 -53.24
C SER A 22 6.66 0.05 -52.32
N ALA A 23 5.82 -0.93 -52.02
CA ALA A 23 6.22 -2.07 -51.18
C ALA A 23 7.49 -2.77 -51.71
N ASP A 24 7.73 -2.76 -53.02
CA ASP A 24 8.92 -3.35 -53.65
C ASP A 24 10.22 -2.55 -53.42
N LEU A 25 10.10 -1.27 -53.05
CA LEU A 25 11.23 -0.36 -52.78
C LEU A 25 11.54 -0.25 -51.28
N LEU A 26 10.73 -0.87 -50.42
CA LEU A 26 10.89 -0.83 -48.97
C LEU A 26 11.52 -2.12 -48.46
N PRO A 27 12.38 -2.05 -47.41
CA PRO A 27 12.91 -3.24 -46.78
C PRO A 27 11.79 -4.16 -46.28
N ALA A 28 11.97 -5.47 -46.41
CA ALA A 28 10.97 -6.48 -46.04
C ALA A 28 10.47 -6.36 -44.58
N VAL A 29 11.30 -5.84 -43.66
CA VAL A 29 10.90 -5.59 -42.26
C VAL A 29 9.85 -4.48 -42.12
N VAL A 30 9.79 -3.53 -43.05
CA VAL A 30 8.80 -2.44 -43.07
C VAL A 30 7.53 -2.90 -43.79
N VAL A 31 7.67 -3.72 -44.82
CA VAL A 31 6.56 -4.25 -45.64
C VAL A 31 5.82 -5.41 -44.95
N SER A 32 6.56 -6.28 -44.26
CA SER A 32 6.03 -7.44 -43.54
C SER A 32 6.73 -7.59 -42.19
N PRO A 33 6.46 -6.67 -41.24
CA PRO A 33 7.12 -6.69 -39.97
C PRO A 33 6.81 -7.96 -39.17
N PRO A 34 7.82 -8.55 -38.51
CA PRO A 34 7.66 -9.79 -37.76
C PRO A 34 6.72 -9.65 -36.55
N TRP A 35 6.43 -8.42 -36.09
CA TRP A 35 5.46 -8.15 -35.01
C TRP A 35 4.00 -8.09 -35.48
N LEU A 36 3.76 -8.00 -36.80
CA LEU A 36 2.41 -8.04 -37.41
C LEU A 36 1.98 -9.48 -37.72
N SER A 37 2.95 -10.39 -37.81
CA SER A 37 2.68 -11.84 -37.86
C SER A 37 2.03 -12.24 -36.54
N LYS A 38 0.74 -12.60 -36.58
CA LYS A 38 0.02 -13.17 -35.44
C LYS A 38 0.73 -14.47 -35.01
N LYS A 39 1.66 -14.37 -34.07
CA LYS A 39 2.19 -15.56 -33.40
C LYS A 39 1.00 -16.27 -32.77
N LYS A 40 0.84 -17.57 -33.05
CA LYS A 40 -0.04 -18.42 -32.23
C LYS A 40 0.27 -18.11 -30.77
N LYS A 41 -0.76 -17.89 -29.95
CA LYS A 41 -0.62 -17.73 -28.49
C LYS A 41 0.19 -18.92 -27.99
N SER A 42 1.49 -18.73 -27.86
CA SER A 42 2.33 -19.65 -27.11
C SER A 42 1.80 -19.54 -25.71
N VAL A 43 1.27 -20.63 -25.18
CA VAL A 43 1.07 -20.76 -23.74
C VAL A 43 2.43 -20.42 -23.13
N MET A 44 2.51 -19.30 -22.40
CA MET A 44 3.74 -18.96 -21.70
C MET A 44 4.02 -20.14 -20.76
N PRO A 45 5.18 -20.81 -20.86
CA PRO A 45 5.53 -21.78 -19.84
C PRO A 45 5.59 -21.02 -18.51
N VAL A 46 4.74 -21.42 -17.58
CA VAL A 46 4.76 -20.89 -16.21
C VAL A 46 6.11 -21.28 -15.63
N LEU A 47 6.94 -20.26 -15.40
CA LEU A 47 8.26 -20.43 -14.82
C LEU A 47 8.08 -20.80 -13.34
N TYR A 48 8.12 -22.10 -13.04
CA TYR A 48 8.17 -22.58 -11.65
C TYR A 48 9.58 -22.36 -11.10
N LEU A 49 9.80 -21.20 -10.48
CA LEU A 49 10.98 -20.94 -9.69
C LEU A 49 10.72 -21.42 -8.27
N THR A 50 11.51 -22.38 -7.79
CA THR A 50 11.57 -22.71 -6.37
C THR A 50 12.11 -21.50 -5.62
N PRO A 51 11.38 -20.90 -4.67
CA PRO A 51 11.87 -19.76 -3.91
C PRO A 51 13.16 -20.19 -3.19
N LEU A 52 14.26 -19.46 -3.42
CA LEU A 52 15.49 -19.69 -2.70
C LEU A 52 15.27 -19.27 -1.24
N PRO A 53 15.47 -20.15 -0.24
CA PRO A 53 15.40 -19.75 1.15
C PRO A 53 16.50 -18.72 1.40
N LEU A 54 16.10 -17.50 1.76
CA LEU A 54 17.03 -16.48 2.22
C LEU A 54 17.14 -16.59 3.73
N GLU A 55 18.36 -16.64 4.24
CA GLU A 55 18.63 -16.47 5.67
C GLU A 55 18.10 -15.10 6.12
N SER A 56 17.34 -15.04 7.21
CA SER A 56 16.80 -13.78 7.72
C SER A 56 17.93 -12.94 8.32
N CYS A 57 18.38 -11.91 7.60
CA CYS A 57 19.50 -11.07 8.04
C CYS A 57 19.15 -10.02 9.12
N CYS A 58 17.90 -9.97 9.60
CA CYS A 58 17.50 -8.90 10.51
C CYS A 58 17.63 -9.36 11.97
N THR A 59 18.83 -9.24 12.53
CA THR A 59 19.04 -9.33 13.97
C THR A 59 19.09 -7.92 14.54
N LEU A 60 17.93 -7.35 14.87
CA LEU A 60 17.94 -6.17 15.75
C LEU A 60 18.40 -6.64 17.13
N THR A 61 19.56 -6.17 17.57
CA THR A 61 20.17 -6.56 18.84
C THR A 61 19.23 -6.19 19.99
N GLU A 62 19.04 -7.08 20.98
CA GLU A 62 18.24 -6.87 22.22
C GLU A 62 18.54 -5.52 22.92
N THR A 63 19.72 -4.94 22.66
CA THR A 63 20.15 -3.62 23.11
C THR A 63 19.37 -2.46 22.47
N ALA A 64 19.06 -2.53 21.18
CA ALA A 64 18.33 -1.48 20.46
C ALA A 64 16.86 -1.40 20.92
N GLU A 65 16.26 -2.55 21.19
CA GLU A 65 14.91 -2.62 21.77
C GLU A 65 14.84 -1.96 23.14
N LYS A 66 15.80 -2.30 24.03
CA LYS A 66 15.89 -1.69 25.36
C LYS A 66 16.10 -0.17 25.29
N GLU A 67 16.86 0.32 24.31
CA GLU A 67 17.09 1.75 24.12
C GLU A 67 15.83 2.49 23.68
N ILE A 68 15.07 1.96 22.71
CA ILE A 68 13.80 2.54 22.26
C ILE A 68 12.80 2.59 23.42
N HIS A 69 12.67 1.50 24.17
CA HIS A 69 11.80 1.44 25.35
C HIS A 69 12.21 2.46 26.43
N ALA A 70 13.52 2.62 26.66
CA ALA A 70 14.04 3.59 27.63
C ALA A 70 13.80 5.04 27.19
N ARG A 71 13.89 5.33 25.89
CA ARG A 71 13.64 6.65 25.31
C ARG A 71 12.16 7.02 25.31
N HIS A 72 11.30 6.04 25.02
CA HIS A 72 9.86 6.22 24.85
C HIS A 72 9.06 5.48 25.93
N ARG A 73 9.40 5.72 27.21
CA ARG A 73 8.81 5.02 28.38
C ARG A 73 7.29 5.02 28.42
N TRP A 74 6.66 6.12 27.99
CA TRP A 74 5.19 6.18 27.95
C TRP A 74 4.62 5.16 26.96
N HIS A 75 5.21 5.04 25.76
CA HIS A 75 4.76 4.10 24.73
C HIS A 75 5.00 2.65 25.18
N ALA A 76 6.17 2.36 25.76
CA ALA A 76 6.46 1.06 26.36
C ALA A 76 5.40 0.66 27.40
N HIS A 77 5.04 1.59 28.29
CA HIS A 77 3.98 1.35 29.27
C HIS A 77 2.61 1.12 28.63
N GLN A 78 2.28 1.82 27.53
CA GLN A 78 1.04 1.58 26.80
C GLN A 78 0.99 0.19 26.16
N ILE A 79 2.13 -0.30 25.66
CA ILE A 79 2.26 -1.64 25.08
C ILE A 79 2.01 -2.71 26.16
N ASP A 80 2.63 -2.57 27.33
CA ASP A 80 2.45 -3.49 28.47
C ASP A 80 0.98 -3.57 28.93
N ILE A 81 0.29 -2.44 28.90
CA ILE A 81 -1.15 -2.38 29.19
C ILE A 81 -1.95 -3.07 28.07
N GLY A 82 -1.63 -2.78 26.80
CA GLY A 82 -2.31 -3.34 25.64
C GLY A 82 -2.26 -4.87 25.57
N GLN A 83 -1.21 -5.50 26.09
CA GLN A 83 -1.09 -6.96 26.18
C GLN A 83 -2.11 -7.62 27.14
N LYS A 84 -2.67 -6.84 28.08
CA LYS A 84 -3.55 -7.33 29.16
C LYS A 84 -4.98 -6.85 29.04
N GLU A 85 -5.24 -5.89 28.17
CA GLU A 85 -6.56 -5.29 27.97
C GLU A 85 -7.44 -6.11 27.01
N ASP A 86 -8.75 -5.87 27.11
CA ASP A 86 -9.68 -6.36 26.10
C ASP A 86 -9.44 -5.67 24.74
N ILE A 87 -9.99 -6.28 23.68
CA ILE A 87 -9.80 -5.81 22.30
C ILE A 87 -10.39 -4.40 22.12
N GLN A 88 -11.45 -4.05 22.83
CA GLN A 88 -12.11 -2.75 22.69
C GLN A 88 -11.21 -1.62 23.23
N ASN A 89 -10.64 -1.79 24.41
CA ASN A 89 -9.69 -0.84 25.01
C ASN A 89 -8.39 -0.80 24.21
N TYR A 90 -7.91 -1.95 23.72
CA TYR A 90 -6.80 -2.01 22.79
C TYR A 90 -7.04 -1.14 21.53
N LEU A 91 -8.18 -1.31 20.86
CA LEU A 91 -8.54 -0.53 19.66
C LEU A 91 -8.71 0.96 19.98
N THR A 92 -9.18 1.28 21.17
CA THR A 92 -9.22 2.65 21.66
C THR A 92 -7.82 3.25 21.74
N ARG A 93 -6.81 2.52 22.22
CA ARG A 93 -5.40 2.99 22.21
C ARG A 93 -4.80 3.04 20.81
N LEU A 94 -5.18 2.09 19.93
CA LEU A 94 -4.75 2.06 18.53
C LEU A 94 -5.22 3.30 17.73
N GLY A 95 -6.32 3.91 18.16
CA GLY A 95 -6.77 5.22 17.65
C GLY A 95 -8.28 5.45 17.67
N PHE A 96 -9.11 4.46 18.03
CA PHE A 96 -10.56 4.61 18.18
C PHE A 96 -10.94 5.22 19.54
N ASN A 97 -10.41 6.40 19.83
CA ASN A 97 -10.67 7.17 21.05
C ASN A 97 -11.19 8.56 20.71
N ARG A 98 -12.44 8.91 21.05
CA ARG A 98 -12.93 10.27 20.82
C ARG A 98 -13.70 10.78 22.02
N TRP A 99 -13.51 12.05 22.36
CA TRP A 99 -14.44 12.76 23.25
C TRP A 99 -15.57 13.34 22.41
N ASN A 100 -16.82 13.02 22.75
CA ASN A 100 -18.00 13.56 22.07
C ASN A 100 -19.06 13.92 23.10
N ASN A 101 -19.51 15.17 23.12
CA ASN A 101 -20.58 15.69 23.99
C ASN A 101 -20.48 15.26 25.47
N GLY A 102 -19.27 15.29 26.05
CA GLY A 102 -19.06 14.93 27.46
C GLY A 102 -18.93 13.44 27.73
N GLN A 103 -19.01 12.59 26.70
CA GLN A 103 -18.84 11.14 26.80
C GLN A 103 -17.60 10.69 26.04
N TYR A 104 -16.89 9.72 26.62
CA TYR A 104 -15.77 9.06 25.98
C TYR A 104 -16.28 7.94 25.07
N MET A 105 -16.08 8.10 23.77
CA MET A 105 -16.39 7.11 22.75
C MET A 105 -15.20 6.17 22.53
N LYS A 106 -15.46 4.87 22.67
CA LYS A 106 -14.53 3.77 22.37
C LYS A 106 -14.83 3.15 21.01
N ALA A 107 -14.04 2.17 20.61
CA ALA A 107 -14.34 1.33 19.44
C ALA A 107 -15.72 0.66 19.60
N SER A 108 -16.52 0.64 18.53
CA SER A 108 -17.80 -0.08 18.51
C SER A 108 -17.59 -1.59 18.38
N ASP A 109 -18.61 -2.38 18.72
CA ASP A 109 -18.55 -3.84 18.58
C ASP A 109 -18.30 -4.28 17.13
N ALA A 110 -18.82 -3.53 16.15
CA ALA A 110 -18.54 -3.76 14.74
C ALA A 110 -17.04 -3.64 14.41
N VAL A 111 -16.35 -2.62 14.96
CA VAL A 111 -14.90 -2.44 14.78
C VAL A 111 -14.12 -3.57 15.46
N VAL A 112 -14.58 -4.03 16.63
CA VAL A 112 -14.01 -5.21 17.32
C VAL A 112 -14.12 -6.45 16.45
N GLU A 113 -15.27 -6.70 15.82
CA GLU A 113 -15.47 -7.84 14.91
C GLU A 113 -14.55 -7.76 13.69
N LEU A 114 -14.43 -6.58 13.05
CA LEU A 114 -13.54 -6.40 11.89
C LEU A 114 -12.08 -6.69 12.26
N TRP A 115 -11.63 -6.21 13.42
CA TRP A 115 -10.29 -6.48 13.95
C TRP A 115 -10.04 -7.97 14.23
N GLN A 116 -11.04 -8.68 14.74
CA GLN A 116 -10.95 -10.12 14.99
C GLN A 116 -10.91 -10.92 13.69
N ARG A 117 -11.67 -10.50 12.66
CA ARG A 117 -11.68 -11.13 11.33
C ARG A 117 -10.43 -10.78 10.50
N GLY A 118 -9.65 -9.80 10.91
CA GLY A 118 -8.47 -9.33 10.16
C GLY A 118 -8.83 -8.52 8.91
N ASP A 119 -10.04 -7.95 8.83
CA ASP A 119 -10.46 -7.09 7.73
C ASP A 119 -9.98 -5.65 7.97
N TYR A 120 -8.68 -5.43 7.73
CA TYR A 120 -8.05 -4.13 7.93
C TYR A 120 -8.54 -3.08 6.92
N SER A 121 -9.04 -3.49 5.74
CA SER A 121 -9.60 -2.56 4.75
C SER A 121 -10.91 -1.94 5.20
N ALA A 122 -11.82 -2.75 5.74
CA ALA A 122 -13.05 -2.25 6.35
C ALA A 122 -12.74 -1.45 7.61
N LEU A 123 -11.75 -1.90 8.41
CA LEU A 123 -11.31 -1.18 9.61
C LEU A 123 -10.83 0.25 9.30
N ILE A 124 -10.07 0.44 8.21
CA ILE A 124 -9.65 1.77 7.76
C ILE A 124 -10.84 2.65 7.38
N SER A 125 -11.84 2.07 6.69
CA SER A 125 -13.05 2.79 6.30
C SER A 125 -13.85 3.25 7.52
N GLU A 126 -13.98 2.38 8.52
CA GLU A 126 -14.61 2.71 9.81
C GLU A 126 -13.82 3.78 10.57
N PHE A 127 -12.49 3.70 10.57
CA PHE A 127 -11.65 4.71 11.22
C PHE A 127 -11.81 6.10 10.61
N LYS A 128 -11.87 6.19 9.28
CA LYS A 128 -12.12 7.44 8.56
C LYS A 128 -13.51 8.00 8.88
N THR A 129 -14.52 7.13 8.99
CA THR A 129 -15.87 7.52 9.39
C THR A 129 -15.91 7.99 10.85
N PHE A 130 -15.25 7.28 11.76
CA PHE A 130 -15.16 7.63 13.18
C PHE A 130 -14.52 9.01 13.39
N TRP A 131 -13.52 9.33 12.58
CA TRP A 131 -12.78 10.59 12.59
C TRP A 131 -13.21 11.58 11.49
N HIS A 132 -14.43 11.50 10.96
CA HIS A 132 -14.88 12.28 9.80
C HIS A 132 -14.56 13.79 9.80
N SER A 133 -14.38 14.42 10.97
CA SER A 133 -14.06 15.85 11.13
C SER A 133 -12.56 16.17 11.22
N TYR A 134 -11.69 15.18 11.45
CA TYR A 134 -10.28 15.39 11.74
C TYR A 134 -9.43 14.27 11.14
N GLN A 135 -8.29 14.60 10.55
CA GLN A 135 -7.31 13.58 10.22
C GLN A 135 -6.61 13.13 11.51
N ARG A 136 -6.89 11.89 11.93
CA ARG A 136 -6.22 11.25 13.06
C ARG A 136 -5.22 10.22 12.55
N GLU A 137 -4.10 10.11 13.25
CA GLU A 137 -3.05 9.14 12.95
C GLU A 137 -3.25 7.84 13.75
N TRP A 138 -2.96 6.73 13.10
CA TRP A 138 -2.89 5.42 13.74
C TRP A 138 -1.72 5.34 14.72
N GLN A 139 -1.98 4.80 15.90
CA GLN A 139 -0.99 4.64 16.97
C GLN A 139 -0.31 3.27 16.84
N LEU A 140 0.51 3.10 15.79
CA LEU A 140 1.00 1.78 15.38
C LEU A 140 1.98 1.15 16.36
N TYR A 141 2.59 1.91 17.28
CA TYR A 141 3.37 1.32 18.38
C TYR A 141 2.57 0.26 19.17
N MET A 142 1.23 0.38 19.23
CA MET A 142 0.37 -0.61 19.88
C MET A 142 0.39 -1.97 19.18
N LEU A 143 0.82 -2.07 17.93
CA LEU A 143 0.96 -3.36 17.25
C LEU A 143 2.05 -4.21 17.91
N ALA A 144 3.06 -3.61 18.56
CA ALA A 144 4.07 -4.34 19.31
C ALA A 144 3.52 -5.08 20.56
N ALA A 145 2.25 -4.86 20.92
CA ALA A 145 1.56 -5.63 21.96
C ALA A 145 0.93 -6.94 21.45
N LEU A 146 0.94 -7.19 20.14
CA LEU A 146 0.31 -8.35 19.52
C LEU A 146 1.33 -9.44 19.17
N PRO A 147 0.89 -10.68 18.91
CA PRO A 147 1.74 -11.71 18.31
C PRO A 147 2.28 -11.27 16.94
N ILE A 148 3.52 -11.66 16.63
CA ILE A 148 4.27 -11.25 15.43
C ILE A 148 3.47 -11.42 14.13
N GLU A 149 2.75 -12.54 13.97
CA GLU A 149 1.98 -12.81 12.75
C GLU A 149 0.85 -11.80 12.56
N LYS A 150 0.13 -11.47 13.63
CA LYS A 150 -0.95 -10.49 13.60
C LYS A 150 -0.40 -9.08 13.41
N THR A 151 0.71 -8.75 14.07
CA THR A 151 1.45 -7.51 13.89
C THR A 151 1.82 -7.31 12.42
N ALA A 152 2.43 -8.31 11.78
CA ALA A 152 2.87 -8.22 10.39
C ALA A 152 1.69 -8.02 9.42
N GLN A 153 0.59 -8.75 9.61
CA GLN A 153 -0.62 -8.58 8.79
C GLN A 153 -1.23 -7.18 8.91
N ALA A 154 -1.40 -6.70 10.15
CA ALA A 154 -1.93 -5.35 10.40
C ALA A 154 -0.98 -4.27 9.85
N TRP A 155 0.32 -4.41 10.10
CA TRP A 155 1.35 -3.48 9.64
C TRP A 155 1.36 -3.30 8.13
N ASN A 156 1.28 -4.38 7.35
CA ASN A 156 1.28 -4.34 5.88
C ASN A 156 0.16 -3.48 5.26
N VAL A 157 -0.93 -3.29 6.01
CA VAL A 157 -2.08 -2.50 5.57
C VAL A 157 -2.07 -1.12 6.23
N LEU A 158 -1.95 -1.05 7.56
CA LEU A 158 -2.12 0.19 8.33
C LEU A 158 -0.94 1.16 8.19
N SER A 159 0.28 0.68 7.88
CA SER A 159 1.45 1.54 7.64
C SER A 159 1.30 2.44 6.40
N LYS A 160 0.28 2.22 5.56
CA LYS A 160 -0.01 3.06 4.39
C LYS A 160 -0.91 4.26 4.73
N GLU A 161 -1.54 4.24 5.89
CA GLU A 161 -2.37 5.33 6.40
C GLU A 161 -1.52 6.27 7.29
N PRO A 162 -1.94 7.50 7.58
CA PRO A 162 -1.22 8.39 8.50
C PRO A 162 -1.00 7.74 9.87
N HIS A 163 0.24 7.69 10.36
CA HIS A 163 0.58 6.89 11.54
C HIS A 163 1.82 7.39 12.30
N VAL A 164 1.95 6.91 13.55
CA VAL A 164 3.10 7.16 14.43
C VAL A 164 3.57 5.88 15.13
N GLY A 165 4.80 5.89 15.65
CA GLY A 165 5.33 4.80 16.49
C GLY A 165 5.90 3.61 15.71
N VAL A 166 6.41 3.84 14.50
CA VAL A 166 6.99 2.82 13.61
C VAL A 166 8.16 2.08 14.24
N GLU A 167 9.00 2.78 14.99
CA GLU A 167 10.21 2.23 15.63
C GLU A 167 9.91 1.01 16.52
N PHE A 168 8.77 1.02 17.22
CA PHE A 168 8.33 -0.10 18.06
C PHE A 168 7.92 -1.31 17.23
N VAL A 169 7.22 -1.09 16.11
CA VAL A 169 6.76 -2.16 15.23
C VAL A 169 7.94 -2.79 14.49
N MET A 170 8.83 -1.96 13.96
CA MET A 170 10.06 -2.43 13.31
C MET A 170 10.89 -3.28 14.25
N THR A 171 11.05 -2.82 15.50
CA THR A 171 11.78 -3.57 16.52
C THR A 171 11.11 -4.89 16.87
N HIS A 172 9.80 -4.88 17.10
CA HIS A 172 9.03 -6.07 17.44
C HIS A 172 9.03 -7.11 16.30
N LEU A 173 8.98 -6.67 15.05
CA LEU A 173 9.10 -7.53 13.87
C LEU A 173 10.56 -7.90 13.54
N GLN A 174 11.52 -7.45 14.37
CA GLN A 174 12.95 -7.61 14.16
C GLN A 174 13.41 -7.12 12.79
N LEU A 175 12.78 -6.08 12.23
CA LEU A 175 13.15 -5.48 10.96
C LEU A 175 14.20 -4.38 11.20
N ALA A 176 15.29 -4.40 10.41
CA ALA A 176 16.23 -3.29 10.41
C ALA A 176 15.56 -2.05 9.79
N GLY A 177 15.62 -0.92 10.50
CA GLY A 177 15.11 0.38 10.06
C GLY A 177 16.05 1.11 9.13
#